data_AF-A0A2D4NJ30-F1
#
_entry.id   AF-A0A2D4NJ30-F1
#
_cell.length_a   1.000
_cell.length_b   1.000
_cell.length_c   1.000
_cell.angle_alpha   90.00
_cell.angle_beta   90.00
_cell.angle_gamma   90.00
#
_symmetry.space_group_name_H-M   'P 1'
#
loop_
_entity.id
_entity.type
_entity.pdbx_description
1 polymer ?
#
loop_
_entity_poly.entity_id
_entity_poly.type
_entity_poly.pdbx_seq_one_letter_code
_entity_poly.pdbx_strand_id
1 'polypeptide(L)'
;HFSVLSLSTGHTTSSPSKRPLVLASHVTQMDRDTVLVCFERCVRVVNLRGTPQGVFTPELVFNFPIETIVCLQDSVLAFWKHGMQGRSLESSEVTQEVTDKSRVFRVLGAHRD
;
A
#
# COMPACT_ATOMS: atom_id res chain seq x y z
N HIS A 1 -19.11 2.90 5.18
CA HIS A 1 -18.85 1.45 5.14
C HIS A 1 -18.15 1.14 3.81
N PHE A 2 -16.81 1.11 3.81
CA PHE A 2 -16.02 0.73 2.65
C PHE A 2 -15.35 -0.61 2.96
N SER A 3 -15.55 -1.60 2.09
CA SER A 3 -15.06 -2.96 2.31
C SER A 3 -13.62 -3.08 1.81
N VAL A 4 -12.72 -3.53 2.68
CA VAL A 4 -11.37 -3.97 2.28
C VAL A 4 -11.53 -5.27 1.50
N LEU A 5 -11.39 -5.20 0.18
CA LEU A 5 -11.38 -6.39 -0.68
C LEU A 5 -9.96 -6.97 -0.66
N SER A 6 -9.78 -8.07 0.08
CA SER A 6 -8.60 -8.92 -0.07
C SER A 6 -8.70 -9.65 -1.41
N LEU A 7 -7.77 -9.40 -2.33
CA LEU A 7 -7.69 -10.18 -3.58
C LEU A 7 -7.10 -11.57 -3.26
N SER A 8 -7.96 -12.55 -2.96
CA SER A 8 -7.56 -13.95 -2.88
C SER A 8 -7.39 -14.57 -4.26
N THR A 9 -6.28 -15.27 -4.47
CA THR A 9 -5.80 -15.82 -5.75
C THR A 9 -6.71 -16.90 -6.33
N GLY A 10 -7.17 -16.71 -7.58
CA GLY A 10 -7.76 -17.74 -8.43
C GLY A 10 -6.81 -18.09 -9.59
N HIS A 11 -6.69 -19.39 -9.89
CA HIS A 11 -5.70 -19.96 -10.81
C HIS A 11 -5.83 -19.51 -12.29
N THR A 12 -4.68 -19.60 -12.96
CA THR A 12 -4.28 -19.10 -14.27
C THR A 12 -5.09 -19.58 -15.48
N THR A 13 -5.34 -18.67 -16.43
CA THR A 13 -5.49 -19.00 -17.86
C THR A 13 -4.63 -18.07 -18.73
N SER A 14 -4.25 -18.58 -19.90
CA SER A 14 -2.96 -18.43 -20.58
C SER A 14 -2.87 -17.34 -21.66
N SER A 15 -1.77 -16.55 -21.61
CA SER A 15 -1.05 -15.76 -22.66
C SER A 15 -1.84 -14.70 -23.48
N PRO A 16 -1.23 -13.71 -24.19
CA PRO A 16 0.20 -13.42 -24.43
C PRO A 16 0.66 -11.99 -24.02
N SER A 17 1.98 -11.80 -23.92
CA SER A 17 2.73 -10.66 -23.34
C SER A 17 2.82 -10.64 -21.81
N LYS A 18 3.72 -11.49 -21.27
CA LYS A 18 4.04 -11.51 -19.83
C LYS A 18 4.88 -10.29 -19.45
N ARG A 19 4.31 -9.09 -19.53
CA ARG A 19 4.69 -8.08 -18.52
C ARG A 19 4.30 -8.71 -17.18
N PRO A 20 5.21 -8.79 -16.18
CA PRO A 20 4.85 -9.31 -14.89
C PRO A 20 3.57 -8.61 -14.41
N LEU A 21 2.51 -9.38 -14.16
CA LEU A 21 1.31 -8.82 -13.57
C LEU A 21 1.69 -8.41 -12.15
N VAL A 22 1.85 -7.11 -11.93
CA VAL A 22 2.06 -6.57 -10.59
C VAL A 22 0.70 -6.58 -9.90
N LEU A 23 0.49 -7.55 -9.02
CA LEU A 23 -0.76 -7.70 -8.30
C LEU A 23 -0.81 -6.70 -7.14
N ALA A 24 -1.90 -5.95 -7.06
CA ALA A 24 -2.18 -5.12 -5.90
C ALA A 24 -2.50 -6.01 -4.69
N SER A 25 -1.88 -5.73 -3.55
CA SER A 25 -2.11 -6.44 -2.29
C SER A 25 -3.26 -5.83 -1.49
N HIS A 26 -3.39 -4.49 -1.52
CA HIS A 26 -4.42 -3.76 -0.79
C HIS A 26 -4.89 -2.52 -1.56
N VAL A 27 -6.15 -2.15 -1.38
CA VAL A 27 -6.71 -0.89 -1.88
C VAL A 27 -7.46 -0.20 -0.75
N THR A 28 -7.18 1.08 -0.54
CA THR A 28 -7.90 1.94 0.42
C THR A 28 -8.49 3.13 -0.30
N GLN A 29 -9.79 3.36 -0.14
CA GLN A 29 -10.43 4.57 -0.66
C GLN A 29 -10.11 5.74 0.26
N MET A 30 -9.52 6.81 -0.28
CA MET A 30 -9.14 8.00 0.49
C MET A 30 -10.27 9.03 0.51
N ASP A 31 -10.91 9.24 -0.64
CA ASP A 31 -12.04 10.16 -0.82
C ASP A 31 -12.99 9.63 -1.92
N ARG A 32 -13.82 10.50 -2.51
CA ARG A 32 -14.81 10.11 -3.52
C ARG A 32 -14.19 9.54 -4.79
N ASP A 33 -13.07 10.09 -5.25
CA ASP A 33 -12.47 9.79 -6.55
C ASP A 33 -11.03 9.30 -6.47
N THR A 34 -10.47 9.19 -5.27
CA THR A 34 -9.08 8.80 -5.00
C THR A 34 -8.97 7.49 -4.23
N VAL A 35 -8.09 6.61 -4.71
CA VAL A 35 -7.73 5.36 -4.05
C VAL A 35 -6.21 5.26 -3.90
N LEU A 36 -5.80 4.68 -2.77
CA LEU A 36 -4.45 4.24 -2.50
C LEU A 36 -4.35 2.75 -2.85
N VAL A 37 -3.42 2.40 -3.74
CA VAL A 37 -3.16 1.03 -4.19
C VAL A 37 -1.80 0.60 -3.68
N CYS A 38 -1.77 -0.45 -2.86
CA CYS A 38 -0.56 -1.07 -2.36
C CYS A 38 -0.17 -2.25 -3.25
N PHE A 39 1.12 -2.32 -3.56
CA PHE A 39 1.79 -3.44 -4.19
C PHE A 39 2.82 -4.03 -3.21
N GLU A 40 3.63 -4.99 -3.67
CA GLU A 40 4.60 -5.67 -2.81
C GLU A 40 5.54 -4.69 -2.07
N ARG A 41 6.06 -3.66 -2.76
CA ARG A 41 7.07 -2.74 -2.21
C ARG A 41 6.80 -1.27 -2.51
N CYS A 42 5.62 -0.96 -3.02
CA CYS A 42 5.26 0.41 -3.30
C CYS A 42 3.78 0.68 -3.13
N VAL A 43 3.47 1.96 -2.98
CA VAL A 43 2.12 2.48 -2.84
C VAL A 43 1.93 3.58 -3.87
N ARG A 44 0.77 3.60 -4.51
CA ARG A 44 0.38 4.64 -5.47
C ARG A 44 -0.95 5.24 -5.08
N VAL A 45 -1.07 6.56 -5.19
CA VAL A 45 -2.34 7.25 -5.05
C VAL A 45 -2.84 7.67 -6.43
N VAL A 46 -4.00 7.14 -6.82
CA VAL A 46 -4.57 7.33 -8.14
C VAL A 46 -6.05 7.65 -8.05
N ASN A 47 -6.58 8.31 -9.07
CA ASN A 47 -8.02 8.44 -9.20
C ASN A 47 -8.66 7.11 -9.67
N LEU A 48 -10.00 7.07 -9.74
CA LEU A 48 -10.74 5.88 -10.21
C LEU A 48 -10.45 5.46 -11.67
N ARG A 49 -9.73 6.29 -12.44
CA ARG A 49 -9.24 5.96 -13.79
C ARG A 49 -7.80 5.42 -13.79
N GLY A 50 -7.19 5.27 -12.62
CA GLY A 50 -5.79 4.86 -12.46
C GLY A 50 -4.77 5.95 -12.77
N THR A 51 -5.18 7.23 -12.83
CA THR A 51 -4.28 8.36 -13.09
C THR A 51 -3.73 8.92 -11.76
N PRO A 52 -2.43 9.18 -11.64
CA PRO A 52 -1.86 9.83 -10.45
C PRO A 52 -2.52 11.18 -10.17
N GLN A 53 -2.77 11.45 -8.89
CA GLN A 53 -3.24 12.75 -8.40
C GLN A 53 -2.03 13.68 -8.20
N GLY A 54 -2.02 14.86 -8.81
CA GLY A 54 -0.85 15.75 -8.84
C GLY A 54 -0.40 16.32 -7.50
N VAL A 55 -1.25 16.24 -6.46
CA VAL A 55 -0.93 16.67 -5.09
C VAL A 55 -0.08 15.64 -4.34
N PHE A 56 -0.06 14.38 -4.78
CA PHE A 56 0.68 13.31 -4.11
C PHE A 56 1.91 12.89 -4.90
N THR A 57 2.90 12.35 -4.20
CA THR A 57 3.98 11.62 -4.84
C THR A 57 3.40 10.45 -5.64
N PRO A 58 3.74 10.30 -6.93
CA PRO A 58 3.16 9.26 -7.80
C PRO A 58 3.37 7.83 -7.30
N GLU A 59 4.49 7.59 -6.62
CA GLU A 59 4.84 6.29 -6.05
C GLU A 59 5.71 6.43 -4.80
N LEU A 60 5.27 5.83 -3.70
CA LEU A 60 6.04 5.67 -2.48
C LEU A 60 6.69 4.29 -2.49
N VAL A 61 8.02 4.22 -2.50
CA VAL A 61 8.78 2.97 -2.58
C VAL A 61 9.38 2.62 -1.21
N PHE A 62 9.24 1.35 -0.83
CA PHE A 62 9.77 0.79 0.41
C PHE A 62 10.87 -0.23 0.08
N ASN A 63 11.90 -0.29 0.92
CA ASN A 63 13.01 -1.24 0.78
C ASN A 63 12.69 -2.63 1.38
N PHE A 64 11.44 -2.86 1.79
CA PHE A 64 10.94 -4.11 2.35
C PHE A 64 9.58 -4.47 1.73
N PRO A 65 9.18 -5.76 1.74
CA PRO A 65 7.84 -6.16 1.35
C PRO A 65 6.81 -5.66 2.37
N ILE A 66 5.75 -5.03 1.88
CA ILE A 66 4.66 -4.49 2.70
C ILE A 66 3.70 -5.64 3.02
N GLU A 67 3.53 -5.94 4.30
CA GLU A 67 2.57 -6.92 4.80
C GLU A 67 1.22 -6.29 5.14
N THR A 68 1.23 -5.03 5.58
CA THR A 68 0.02 -4.27 5.90
C THR A 68 0.29 -2.79 5.65
N ILE A 69 -0.70 -2.08 5.11
CA ILE A 69 -0.64 -0.63 4.92
C ILE A 69 -1.78 0.02 5.70
N VAL A 70 -1.48 1.15 6.34
CA VAL A 70 -2.49 2.02 6.95
C VAL A 70 -2.40 3.39 6.28
N CYS A 71 -3.50 3.85 5.72
CA CYS A 71 -3.61 5.21 5.18
C CYS A 71 -4.01 6.17 6.30
N LEU A 72 -3.23 7.22 6.50
CA LEU A 72 -3.55 8.35 7.36
C LEU A 72 -3.93 9.55 6.48
N GLN A 73 -4.12 10.73 7.10
CA GLN A 73 -4.57 11.92 6.38
C GLN A 73 -3.54 12.47 5.38
N ASP A 74 -2.27 12.49 5.76
CA ASP A 74 -1.15 13.09 5.00
C ASP A 74 -0.01 12.10 4.73
N SER A 75 -0.15 10.87 5.20
CA SER A 75 0.92 9.89 5.27
C SER A 75 0.40 8.46 5.22
N VAL A 76 1.31 7.52 5.02
CA VAL A 76 1.05 6.08 5.07
C VAL A 76 1.98 5.41 6.06
N LEU A 77 1.50 4.38 6.75
CA LEU A 77 2.33 3.49 7.54
C LEU A 77 2.40 2.12 6.87
N ALA A 78 3.59 1.74 6.40
CA ALA A 78 3.86 0.42 5.83
C ALA A 78 4.49 -0.48 6.90
N PHE A 79 3.83 -1.59 7.18
CA PHE A 79 4.27 -2.58 8.15
C PHE A 79 4.87 -3.79 7.44
N TRP A 80 5.90 -4.34 8.06
CA TRP A 80 6.57 -5.56 7.64
C TRP A 80 6.98 -6.35 8.88
N LYS A 81 7.41 -7.61 8.70
CA LYS A 81 7.79 -8.51 9.79
C LYS A 81 8.66 -7.87 10.89
N HIS A 82 9.55 -6.94 10.55
CA HIS A 82 10.56 -6.40 11.47
C HIS A 82 10.32 -4.95 11.88
N GLY A 83 9.15 -4.39 11.58
CA GLY A 83 8.75 -3.08 12.07
C GLY A 83 7.83 -2.33 11.11
N MET A 84 8.02 -1.02 11.02
CA MET A 84 7.21 -0.16 10.14
C MET A 84 8.00 1.04 9.63
N GLN A 85 7.51 1.65 8.55
CA GLN A 85 7.98 2.93 8.03
C GLN A 85 6.77 3.81 7.68
N GLY A 86 6.76 5.02 8.24
CA GLY A 86 5.83 6.08 7.88
C GLY A 86 6.41 6.94 6.77
N ARG A 87 5.62 7.27 5.74
CA ARG A 87 6.02 8.20 4.67
C ARG A 87 4.94 9.23 4.38
N SER A 88 5.36 10.46 4.11
CA SER A 88 4.48 11.52 3.60
C SER A 88 3.93 11.15 2.22
N LEU A 89 2.62 11.37 2.01
CA LEU A 89 1.97 11.18 0.72
C LEU A 89 2.40 12.25 -0.30
N GLU A 90 2.74 13.45 0.14
CA GLU A 90 3.12 14.56 -0.74
C GLU A 90 4.60 14.52 -1.10
N SER A 91 5.48 14.36 -0.09
CA SER A 91 6.94 14.50 -0.26
C SER A 91 7.70 13.18 -0.32
N SER A 92 7.07 12.04 -0.01
CA SER A 92 7.72 10.73 0.14
C SER A 92 8.76 10.64 1.26
N GLU A 93 8.92 11.72 2.04
CA GLU A 93 9.85 11.76 3.16
C GLU A 93 9.43 10.75 4.23
N VAL A 94 10.42 10.08 4.80
CA VAL A 94 10.22 9.15 5.92
C VAL A 94 9.91 9.98 7.16
N THR A 95 8.67 9.87 7.65
CA THR A 95 8.22 10.61 8.84
C THR A 95 8.44 9.82 10.11
N GLN A 96 8.44 8.49 10.02
CA GLN A 96 8.61 7.58 11.16
C GLN A 96 9.31 6.30 10.71
N GLU A 97 10.17 5.72 11.55
CA GLU A 97 10.78 4.42 11.27
C GLU A 97 11.03 3.66 12.56
N VAL A 98 10.60 2.39 12.58
CA VAL A 98 10.86 1.45 13.66
C VAL A 98 11.34 0.18 12.98
N THR A 99 12.56 -0.25 13.28
CA THR A 99 13.13 -1.47 12.73
C THR A 99 13.89 -2.22 13.81
N ASP A 100 13.49 -3.46 14.06
CA ASP A 100 14.25 -4.42 14.85
C ASP A 100 14.17 -5.80 14.20
N LYS A 101 15.23 -6.15 13.46
CA LYS A 101 15.33 -7.43 12.74
C LYS A 101 15.44 -8.65 13.67
N SER A 102 15.68 -8.45 14.97
CA SER A 102 15.70 -9.52 15.96
C SER A 102 14.30 -9.93 16.43
N ARG A 103 13.28 -9.11 16.15
CA ARG A 103 11.89 -9.32 16.59
C ARG A 103 10.94 -9.47 15.42
N VAL A 104 9.79 -10.07 15.70
CA VAL A 104 8.66 -10.11 14.78
C VAL A 104 7.57 -9.20 15.32
N PHE A 105 7.17 -8.22 14.50
CA PHE A 105 6.05 -7.34 14.78
C PHE A 105 4.84 -7.83 13.98
N ARG A 106 3.65 -7.75 14.60
CA ARG A 106 2.38 -8.01 13.93
C ARG A 106 1.45 -6.87 14.22
N VAL A 107 0.79 -6.36 13.19
CA VAL A 107 -0.22 -5.33 13.34
C VAL A 107 -1.44 -5.95 14.01
N LEU A 108 -1.89 -5.35 15.12
CA LEU A 108 -3.12 -5.71 15.80
C LEU A 108 -4.18 -4.66 15.45
N GLY A 109 -5.33 -5.09 14.90
CA GLY A 109 -6.50 -4.22 14.76
C GLY A 109 -6.43 -3.17 13.64
N ALA A 110 -6.11 -3.55 12.41
CA ALA A 110 -6.45 -2.73 11.24
C ALA A 110 -7.94 -2.85 10.83
N HIS A 111 -8.79 -3.41 11.70
CA HIS A 111 -10.23 -3.50 11.50
C HIS A 111 -10.90 -2.31 12.19
N ARG A 112 -11.59 -1.48 11.41
CA ARG A 112 -12.48 -0.42 11.89
C ARG A 112 -13.84 -0.66 11.23
N ASP A 113 -14.88 -0.64 12.05
CA ASP A 113 -16.29 -0.81 11.66
C ASP A 113 -16.74 0.14 10.53
#